data_AF-A0A8T5YNB8-F1
#
_entry.id   AF-A0A8T5YNB8-F1
#
_cell.length_a   1.000
_cell.length_b   1.000
_cell.length_c   1.000
_cell.angle_alpha   90.00
_cell.angle_beta   90.00
_cell.angle_gamma   90.00
#
_symmetry.space_group_name_H-M   'P 1'
#
loop_
_entity.id
_entity.type
_entity.pdbx_description
1 polymer ?
#
loop_
_entity_poly.entity_id
_entity_poly.type
_entity_poly.pdbx_seq_one_letter_code
_entity_poly.pdbx_strand_id
1 'polypeptide(L)'
;GYGDGEIQASISGLALPGETVADQHKQWKIGVRPAFPAQTVNYGTALQPGETWALPADGLQNFSPVTLQGQLLLSGKPPLNIARYIKELKAYPYGCLEQTTSGLFPSLYTNATQLQALGIKGDSDEKRRAS
;
A
#
# COMPACT_ATOMS: atom_id res chain seq x y z
N GLY A 1 4.24 -9.52 6.57
CA GLY A 1 3.42 -8.56 5.81
C GLY A 1 3.94 -8.47 4.39
N TYR A 2 3.32 -7.66 3.53
CA TYR A 2 3.88 -7.32 2.22
C TYR A 2 4.98 -6.25 2.38
N GLY A 3 6.08 -6.34 1.64
CA GLY A 3 7.18 -5.36 1.72
C GLY A 3 8.49 -5.90 1.16
N ASP A 4 9.60 -5.36 1.66
CA ASP A 4 10.95 -5.75 1.26
C ASP A 4 11.71 -6.40 2.42
N GLY A 5 12.55 -7.39 2.10
CA GLY A 5 13.58 -7.95 2.97
C GLY A 5 14.97 -7.61 2.42
N GLU A 6 15.96 -7.51 3.30
CA GLU A 6 17.34 -7.20 2.91
C GLU A 6 18.32 -8.11 3.63
N ILE A 7 19.30 -8.62 2.90
CA ILE A 7 20.43 -9.40 3.42
C ILE A 7 21.68 -8.59 3.15
N GLN A 8 22.49 -8.38 4.19
CA GLN A 8 23.74 -7.64 4.11
C GLN A 8 24.89 -8.56 4.51
N ALA A 9 25.99 -8.54 3.76
CA ALA A 9 27.22 -9.26 4.09
C ALA A 9 28.41 -8.31 4.01
N SER A 10 29.31 -8.44 4.99
CA SER A 10 30.60 -7.75 5.02
C SER A 10 31.70 -8.81 5.04
N ILE A 11 32.61 -8.75 4.07
CA ILE A 11 33.72 -9.68 3.89
C ILE A 11 35.00 -8.91 4.20
N SER A 12 35.61 -9.23 5.33
CA SER A 12 36.85 -8.60 5.80
C SER A 12 38.06 -9.50 5.56
N GLY A 13 39.26 -8.89 5.51
CA GLY A 13 40.52 -9.65 5.46
C GLY A 13 40.89 -10.23 4.09
N LEU A 14 40.48 -9.58 2.99
CA LEU A 14 40.95 -9.95 1.66
C LEU A 14 42.45 -9.65 1.50
N ALA A 15 43.26 -10.69 1.43
CA ALA A 15 44.69 -10.58 1.18
C ALA A 15 44.97 -10.64 -0.33
N LEU A 16 45.30 -9.50 -0.93
CA LEU A 16 45.69 -9.39 -2.34
C LEU A 16 47.17 -8.99 -2.43
N PRO A 17 47.98 -9.63 -3.31
CA PRO A 17 49.41 -9.32 -3.40
C PRO A 17 49.65 -7.85 -3.78
N GLY A 18 50.29 -7.09 -2.88
CA GLY A 18 50.66 -5.69 -3.12
C GLY A 18 49.56 -4.66 -2.88
N GLU A 19 48.38 -5.07 -2.42
CA GLU A 19 47.23 -4.16 -2.19
C GLU A 19 46.61 -4.37 -0.81
N THR A 20 46.37 -3.27 -0.09
CA THR A 20 45.51 -3.27 1.09
C THR A 20 44.07 -3.05 0.63
N VAL A 21 43.22 -4.05 0.79
CA VAL A 21 41.82 -3.98 0.36
C VAL A 21 40.91 -3.78 1.56
N ALA A 22 40.05 -2.77 1.47
CA ALA A 22 39.01 -2.51 2.45
C ALA A 22 37.97 -3.63 2.43
N ASP A 23 37.27 -3.78 3.56
CA ASP A 23 36.19 -4.75 3.70
C ASP A 23 35.16 -4.61 2.56
N GLN A 24 34.82 -5.72 1.92
CA GLN A 24 33.81 -5.76 0.88
C GLN A 24 32.42 -5.83 1.49
N HIS A 25 31.57 -4.87 1.18
CA HIS A 25 30.17 -4.86 1.58
C HIS A 25 29.26 -5.19 0.40
N LYS A 26 28.33 -6.12 0.61
CA LYS A 26 27.28 -6.50 -0.36
C LYS A 26 25.92 -6.47 0.30
N GLN A 27 24.92 -5.99 -0.43
CA GLN A 27 23.52 -6.02 -0.01
C GLN A 27 22.66 -6.63 -1.12
N TRP A 28 21.71 -7.48 -0.72
CA TRP A 28 20.72 -8.08 -1.61
C TRP A 28 19.32 -7.83 -1.07
N LYS A 29 18.45 -7.25 -1.91
CA LYS A 29 17.05 -7.03 -1.59
C LYS A 29 16.17 -8.11 -2.19
N ILE A 30 15.15 -8.52 -1.44
CA ILE A 30 14.16 -9.51 -1.86
C ILE A 30 12.75 -9.01 -1.54
N GLY A 31 11.83 -9.15 -2.49
CA GLY A 31 10.43 -8.85 -2.26
C GLY A 31 9.77 -9.89 -1.35
N VAL A 32 9.02 -9.45 -0.36
CA VAL A 32 8.29 -10.30 0.59
C VAL A 32 6.79 -10.16 0.32
N ARG A 33 6.15 -11.29 0.00
CA ARG A 33 4.69 -11.36 -0.18
C ARG A 33 4.07 -12.45 0.70
N PRO A 34 2.92 -12.21 1.36
CA PRO A 34 2.19 -13.25 2.06
C PRO A 34 1.78 -14.40 1.11
N ALA A 35 1.68 -15.62 1.64
CA ALA A 35 1.30 -16.81 0.88
C ALA A 35 -0.19 -16.86 0.52
N PHE A 36 -0.98 -15.91 0.99
CA PHE A 36 -2.43 -15.82 0.81
C PHE A 36 -2.83 -14.38 0.41
N PRO A 37 -3.93 -14.22 -0.35
CA PRO A 37 -4.43 -12.91 -0.74
C PRO A 37 -4.92 -12.11 0.46
N ALA A 38 -4.94 -10.77 0.33
CA ALA A 38 -5.55 -9.89 1.31
C ALA A 38 -7.07 -10.10 1.35
N GLN A 39 -7.65 -10.09 2.55
CA GLN A 39 -9.10 -10.09 2.76
C GLN A 39 -9.57 -8.66 3.03
N THR A 40 -10.85 -8.38 2.76
CA THR A 40 -11.46 -7.06 3.01
C THR A 40 -12.86 -7.26 3.59
N VAL A 41 -13.16 -6.56 4.69
CA VAL A 41 -14.50 -6.44 5.27
C VAL A 41 -15.04 -5.03 5.04
N ASN A 42 -16.31 -4.92 4.66
CA ASN A 42 -16.95 -3.64 4.37
C ASN A 42 -18.26 -3.53 5.14
N TYR A 43 -18.43 -2.43 5.86
CA TYR A 43 -19.65 -2.10 6.59
C TYR A 43 -20.16 -0.74 6.11
N GLY A 44 -21.48 -0.60 6.03
CA GLY A 44 -22.14 0.65 5.67
C GLY A 44 -23.51 0.71 6.32
N THR A 45 -23.81 1.83 6.95
CA THR A 45 -25.12 2.08 7.57
C THR A 45 -25.44 3.58 7.53
N ALA A 46 -26.73 3.91 7.51
CA ALA A 46 -27.20 5.27 7.74
C ALA A 46 -27.70 5.36 9.19
N LEU A 47 -27.16 6.30 9.96
CA LEU A 47 -27.53 6.50 11.36
C LEU A 47 -28.52 7.65 11.51
N GLN A 48 -29.63 7.39 12.20
CA GLN A 48 -30.54 8.43 12.65
C GLN A 48 -29.93 9.19 13.85
N PRO A 49 -30.37 10.43 14.13
CA PRO A 49 -29.90 11.18 15.29
C PRO A 49 -30.08 10.39 16.60
N GLY A 50 -28.99 10.19 17.34
CA GLY A 50 -28.97 9.45 18.61
C GLY A 50 -28.65 7.96 18.48
N GLU A 51 -28.60 7.40 17.26
CA GLU A 51 -28.16 6.03 17.06
C GLU A 51 -26.64 5.88 17.15
N THR A 52 -26.18 4.68 17.53
CA THR A 52 -24.76 4.33 17.61
C THR A 52 -24.49 3.09 16.76
N TRP A 53 -23.41 3.12 16.00
CA TRP A 53 -22.89 1.96 15.30
C TRP A 53 -21.58 1.50 15.94
N ALA A 54 -21.42 0.18 16.09
CA ALA A 54 -20.21 -0.45 16.57
C ALA A 54 -19.74 -1.52 15.58
N LEU A 55 -18.42 -1.70 15.49
CA LEU A 55 -17.83 -2.75 14.69
C LEU A 55 -18.13 -4.12 15.31
N PRO A 56 -18.60 -5.12 14.54
CA PRO A 56 -18.81 -6.47 15.06
C PRO A 56 -17.51 -7.09 15.60
N ALA A 57 -17.57 -7.71 16.78
CA ALA A 57 -16.39 -8.23 17.48
C ALA A 57 -15.68 -9.36 16.71
N ASP A 58 -16.43 -10.14 15.93
CA ASP A 58 -15.97 -11.22 15.07
C ASP A 58 -15.48 -10.73 13.69
N GLY A 59 -15.77 -9.48 13.34
CA GLY A 59 -15.48 -8.92 12.01
C GLY A 59 -13.99 -8.83 11.66
N LEU A 60 -13.11 -8.84 12.66
CA LEU A 60 -11.67 -8.69 12.49
C LEU A 60 -10.84 -9.92 12.93
N GLN A 61 -11.48 -11.01 13.36
CA GLN A 61 -10.79 -12.15 13.99
C GLN A 61 -9.76 -12.85 13.09
N ASN A 62 -9.93 -12.78 11.77
CA ASN A 62 -9.08 -13.46 10.80
C ASN A 62 -7.89 -12.59 10.32
N PHE A 63 -7.75 -11.36 10.82
CA PHE A 63 -6.72 -10.43 10.37
C PHE A 63 -5.53 -10.41 11.33
N SER A 64 -4.32 -10.46 10.77
CA SER A 64 -3.11 -10.16 11.56
C SER A 64 -3.07 -8.66 11.90
N PRO A 65 -2.88 -8.27 13.19
CA PRO A 65 -2.85 -6.87 13.60
C PRO A 65 -1.79 -6.04 12.86
N VAL A 66 -0.67 -6.65 12.49
CA VAL A 66 0.44 -5.97 11.78
C VAL A 66 0.05 -5.57 10.35
N THR A 67 -0.93 -6.25 9.75
CA THR A 67 -1.38 -6.00 8.37
C THR A 67 -2.72 -5.26 8.30
N LEU A 68 -3.42 -5.13 9.43
CA LEU A 68 -4.76 -4.58 9.48
C LEU A 68 -4.71 -3.06 9.27
N GLN A 69 -5.46 -2.58 8.28
CA GLN A 69 -5.66 -1.16 7.99
C GLN A 69 -7.14 -0.90 7.76
N GLY A 70 -7.64 0.23 8.24
CA GLY A 70 -9.05 0.62 8.10
C GLY A 70 -9.21 2.00 7.49
N GLN A 71 -10.35 2.23 6.86
CA GLN A 71 -10.81 3.54 6.40
C GLN A 71 -12.25 3.72 6.88
N LEU A 72 -12.53 4.83 7.57
CA LEU A 72 -13.87 5.21 8.00
C LEU A 72 -14.27 6.48 7.26
N LEU A 73 -15.42 6.43 6.60
CA LEU A 73 -15.96 7.57 5.86
C LEU A 73 -17.32 7.97 6.45
N LEU A 74 -17.43 9.21 6.88
CA LEU A 74 -18.63 9.81 7.45
C LEU A 74 -19.14 10.90 6.53
N SER A 75 -20.45 10.91 6.25
CA SER A 75 -21.08 11.89 5.36
C SER A 75 -22.52 12.12 5.76
N GLY A 76 -22.99 13.37 5.69
CA GLY A 76 -24.40 13.73 5.85
C GLY A 76 -25.27 13.46 4.62
N LYS A 77 -24.69 12.90 3.55
CA LYS A 77 -25.34 12.48 2.30
C LYS A 77 -24.81 11.10 1.88
N PRO A 78 -25.56 10.29 1.11
CA PRO A 78 -25.10 8.99 0.64
C PRO A 78 -23.69 9.08 0.03
N PRO A 79 -22.67 8.44 0.63
CA PRO A 79 -21.30 8.62 0.17
C PRO A 79 -20.83 7.52 -0.79
N LEU A 80 -19.82 7.86 -1.59
CA LEU A 80 -19.03 6.90 -2.36
C LEU A 80 -17.60 6.90 -1.83
N ASN A 81 -17.07 5.74 -1.42
CA ASN A 81 -15.70 5.62 -0.93
C ASN A 81 -14.70 5.52 -2.09
N ILE A 82 -14.36 6.68 -2.68
CA ILE A 82 -13.41 6.77 -3.79
C ILE A 82 -12.01 6.28 -3.39
N ALA A 83 -11.62 6.43 -2.12
CA ALA A 83 -10.30 6.01 -1.65
C ALA A 83 -10.07 4.49 -1.77
N ARG A 84 -11.13 3.70 -1.56
CA ARG A 84 -11.11 2.25 -1.78
C ARG A 84 -10.82 1.92 -3.24
N TYR A 85 -11.55 2.51 -4.19
CA TYR A 85 -11.38 2.21 -5.62
C TYR A 85 -10.00 2.59 -6.13
N ILE A 86 -9.46 3.74 -5.68
CA ILE A 86 -8.09 4.14 -6.05
C ILE A 86 -7.07 3.11 -5.53
N LYS A 87 -7.23 2.62 -4.30
CA LYS A 87 -6.34 1.57 -3.74
C LYS A 87 -6.46 0.26 -4.51
N GLU A 88 -7.66 -0.15 -4.88
CA GLU A 88 -7.91 -1.39 -5.65
C GLU A 88 -7.31 -1.30 -7.07
N LEU A 89 -7.51 -0.18 -7.77
CA LEU A 89 -6.96 0.06 -9.10
C LEU A 89 -5.42 0.14 -9.09
N LYS A 90 -4.84 0.76 -8.05
CA LYS A 90 -3.38 0.86 -7.89
C LYS A 90 -2.72 -0.49 -7.56
N ALA A 91 -3.41 -1.36 -6.83
CA ALA A 91 -2.86 -2.64 -6.39
C ALA A 91 -2.90 -3.74 -7.47
N TYR A 92 -3.50 -3.46 -8.64
CA TYR A 92 -3.73 -4.46 -9.67
C TYR A 92 -2.44 -4.84 -10.41
N PRO A 93 -1.98 -6.11 -10.38
CA PRO A 93 -0.64 -6.47 -10.84
C PRO A 93 -0.57 -6.89 -12.32
N TYR A 94 -1.71 -7.01 -13.01
CA TYR A 94 -1.76 -7.48 -14.40
C TYR A 94 -1.92 -6.32 -15.38
N GLY A 95 -1.43 -6.52 -16.61
CA GLY A 95 -1.24 -5.47 -17.61
C GLY A 95 -2.12 -5.60 -18.86
N CYS A 96 -3.33 -6.18 -18.78
CA CYS A 96 -4.25 -6.10 -19.92
C CYS A 96 -4.58 -4.64 -20.27
N LEU A 97 -5.00 -4.37 -21.51
CA LEU A 97 -5.24 -3.00 -22.00
C LEU A 97 -6.24 -2.24 -21.11
N GLU A 98 -7.37 -2.88 -20.77
CA GLU A 98 -8.40 -2.31 -19.92
C GLU A 98 -7.90 -2.06 -18.49
N GLN A 99 -7.03 -2.92 -17.97
CA GLN A 99 -6.50 -2.81 -16.60
C GLN A 99 -5.49 -1.68 -16.50
N THR A 100 -4.60 -1.56 -17.49
CA THR A 100 -3.65 -0.46 -17.62
C THR A 100 -4.40 0.87 -17.73
N THR A 101 -5.42 0.93 -18.59
CA THR A 101 -6.25 2.13 -18.78
C THR A 101 -7.00 2.50 -17.50
N SER A 102 -7.60 1.53 -16.83
CA SER A 102 -8.36 1.74 -15.59
C SER A 102 -7.46 2.18 -14.42
N GLY A 103 -6.26 1.60 -14.31
CA GLY A 103 -5.26 1.93 -13.28
C GLY A 103 -4.68 3.34 -13.42
N LEU A 104 -4.59 3.87 -14.65
CA LEU A 104 -4.10 5.22 -14.93
C LEU A 104 -5.14 6.32 -14.71
N PHE A 105 -6.44 5.99 -14.76
CA PHE A 105 -7.52 6.98 -14.65
C PHE A 105 -7.46 7.81 -13.35
N PRO A 106 -7.26 7.22 -12.14
CA PRO A 106 -7.06 8.01 -10.92
C PRO A 106 -5.87 8.98 -10.99
N SER A 107 -4.78 8.57 -11.64
CA SER A 107 -3.57 9.39 -11.78
C SER A 107 -3.76 10.61 -12.67
N LEU A 108 -4.75 10.61 -13.57
CA LEU A 108 -5.10 11.75 -14.41
C LEU A 108 -5.94 12.79 -13.67
N TYR A 109 -6.89 12.34 -12.85
CA TYR A 109 -7.92 13.21 -12.25
C TYR A 109 -7.68 13.56 -10.79
N THR A 110 -6.67 12.95 -10.14
CA THR A 110 -6.30 13.27 -8.76
C THR A 110 -4.93 13.93 -8.68
N ASN A 111 -4.72 14.73 -7.64
CA ASN A 111 -3.43 15.33 -7.29
C ASN A 111 -2.97 14.86 -5.91
N ALA A 112 -1.69 15.08 -5.60
CA ALA A 112 -1.10 14.67 -4.32
C ALA A 112 -1.89 15.19 -3.11
N THR A 113 -2.39 16.42 -3.16
CA THR A 113 -3.20 17.02 -2.09
C THR A 113 -4.52 16.27 -1.87
N GLN A 114 -5.23 15.90 -2.94
CA GLN A 114 -6.46 15.10 -2.86
C GLN A 114 -6.18 13.68 -2.37
N LEU A 115 -5.12 13.03 -2.86
CA LEU A 115 -4.74 11.69 -2.40
C LEU A 115 -4.36 11.70 -0.92
N GLN A 116 -3.63 12.73 -0.48
CA GLN A 116 -3.26 12.92 0.93
C GLN A 116 -4.50 13.17 1.81
N ALA A 117 -5.44 13.99 1.34
CA ALA A 117 -6.72 14.22 2.03
C ALA A 117 -7.55 12.93 2.16
N LEU A 118 -7.41 11.99 1.22
CA LEU A 118 -8.04 10.66 1.24
C LEU A 118 -7.22 9.61 1.99
N GLY A 119 -6.08 9.97 2.60
CA GLY A 119 -5.21 9.04 3.32
C GLY A 119 -4.46 8.04 2.43
N ILE A 120 -4.34 8.32 1.12
CA ILE A 120 -3.66 7.47 0.14
C ILE A 120 -2.22 7.95 0.01
N LYS A 121 -1.26 7.07 0.35
CA LYS A 121 0.17 7.33 0.11
C LYS A 121 0.50 7.13 -1.39
N GLY A 122 0.96 8.19 -2.04
CA GLY A 122 1.33 8.22 -3.45
C GLY A 122 2.63 8.97 -3.70
N ASP A 123 3.16 8.86 -4.92
CA ASP A 123 4.28 9.67 -5.38
C ASP A 123 3.88 11.15 -5.52
N SER A 124 4.86 12.05 -5.47
CA SER A 124 4.61 13.48 -5.72
C SER A 124 4.13 13.71 -7.16
N ASP A 125 3.44 14.82 -7.37
CA ASP A 125 2.96 15.21 -8.69
C ASP A 125 4.10 15.35 -9.70
N GLU A 126 5.28 15.86 -9.29
CA GLU A 126 6.44 15.93 -10.19
C GLU A 126 6.96 14.53 -10.57
N LYS A 127 7.11 13.64 -9.59
CA LYS A 127 7.66 12.30 -9.81
C LYS A 127 6.76 11.47 -10.73
N ARG A 128 5.44 11.66 -10.60
CA ARG A 128 4.42 11.01 -11.43
C ARG A 128 4.36 11.56 -12.86
N ARG A 129 4.63 12.85 -13.07
CA ARG A 129 4.66 13.47 -14.42
C ARG A 129 5.95 13.16 -15.20
N ALA A 130 7.01 12.75 -14.50
CA ALA A 130 8.28 12.36 -15.10
C ALA A 130 8.35 10.89 -15.52
N SER A 131 7.26 10.12 -15.32
CA SER A 131 7.16 8.67 -15.60
C SER A 131 6.55 8.40 -16.97
#